data_AF-A0A7Y0SEM5-F1
#
_entry.id   AF-A0A7Y0SEM5-F1
#
_cell.length_a   1.000
_cell.length_b   1.000
_cell.length_c   1.000
_cell.angle_alpha   90.00
_cell.angle_beta   90.00
_cell.angle_gamma   90.00
#
_symmetry.space_group_name_H-M   'P 1'
#
loop_
_entity.id
_entity.type
_entity.pdbx_description
1 polymer ?
#
loop_
_entity_poly.entity_id
_entity_poly.type
_entity_poly.pdbx_seq_one_letter_code
_entity_poly.pdbx_strand_id
1 'polypeptide(L)'
;KTLKQIKKELPFGAKKVAISVPDNSVISKKLQIEQNLEESEVEFAVIQAFSHQSPFPVEELSLDFVRLLAEGGQSGSDSYQVFATRKDVVE
;
A
#
# COMPACT_ATOMS: atom_id res chain seq x y z
N LYS A 1 1.01 -3.94 26.27
CA LYS A 1 -0.25 -4.57 26.72
C LYS A 1 -0.63 -5.66 25.72
N THR A 2 -1.23 -6.76 26.16
CA THR A 2 -1.77 -7.77 25.22
C THR A 2 -3.12 -7.33 24.66
N LEU A 3 -3.53 -7.87 23.50
CA LEU A 3 -4.86 -7.60 22.92
C LEU A 3 -6.00 -7.92 23.90
N LYS A 4 -5.83 -8.98 24.72
CA LYS A 4 -6.81 -9.36 25.76
C LYS A 4 -6.98 -8.29 26.84
N GLN A 5 -5.90 -7.57 27.18
CA GLN A 5 -5.97 -6.48 28.16
C GLN A 5 -6.65 -5.25 27.54
N ILE A 6 -6.27 -4.87 26.32
CA ILE A 6 -6.86 -3.72 25.62
C ILE A 6 -8.37 -3.93 25.40
N LYS A 7 -8.79 -5.15 25.04
CA LYS A 7 -10.21 -5.49 24.87
C LYS A 7 -11.07 -5.22 26.12
N LYS A 8 -10.50 -5.38 27.33
CA LYS A 8 -11.21 -5.12 28.59
C LYS A 8 -11.44 -3.62 28.84
N GLU A 9 -10.68 -2.76 28.18
CA GLU A 9 -10.74 -1.31 28.30
C GLU A 9 -11.64 -0.67 27.21
N LEU A 10 -12.04 -1.43 26.18
CA LEU A 10 -12.87 -0.93 25.09
C LEU A 10 -14.37 -0.92 25.44
N PRO A 11 -15.17 -0.01 24.84
CA PRO A 11 -16.63 0.01 24.98
C PRO A 11 -17.27 -1.34 24.61
N PHE A 12 -18.36 -1.67 25.31
CA PHE A 12 -19.09 -2.91 25.04
C PHE A 12 -19.56 -2.95 23.58
N GLY A 13 -19.23 -4.03 22.87
CA GLY A 13 -19.59 -4.21 21.46
C GLY A 13 -18.58 -3.68 20.44
N ALA A 14 -17.45 -3.08 20.86
CA ALA A 14 -16.37 -2.71 19.94
C ALA A 14 -15.73 -3.97 19.32
N LYS A 15 -15.90 -4.14 18.00
CA LYS A 15 -15.37 -5.28 17.23
C LYS A 15 -14.46 -4.87 16.06
N LYS A 16 -14.44 -3.59 15.69
CA LYS A 16 -13.60 -3.06 14.61
C LYS A 16 -12.36 -2.43 15.22
N VAL A 17 -11.19 -2.80 14.69
CA VAL A 17 -9.90 -2.28 15.12
C VAL A 17 -9.09 -1.88 13.90
N ALA A 18 -8.23 -0.88 14.06
CA ALA A 18 -7.17 -0.56 13.11
C ALA A 18 -5.84 -0.93 13.76
N ILE A 19 -4.95 -1.56 13.00
CA ILE A 19 -3.59 -1.91 13.40
C ILE A 19 -2.64 -1.36 12.34
N SER A 20 -1.39 -1.10 12.73
CA SER A 20 -0.33 -0.70 11.81
C SER A 20 0.75 -1.77 11.78
N VAL A 21 1.38 -1.92 10.62
CA VAL A 21 2.60 -2.71 10.47
C VAL A 21 3.82 -1.84 10.80
N PRO A 22 4.94 -2.42 11.27
CA PRO A 22 6.19 -1.70 11.48
C PRO A 22 6.75 -1.07 10.20
N ASP A 23 7.31 0.14 10.27
CA ASP A 23 7.89 0.83 9.10
C ASP A 23 8.98 0.01 8.38
N ASN A 24 9.78 -0.75 9.13
CA ASN A 24 10.83 -1.60 8.56
C ASN A 24 10.31 -2.83 7.80
N SER A 25 9.01 -3.13 7.90
CA SER A 25 8.35 -4.19 7.13
C SER A 25 7.70 -3.67 5.85
N VAL A 26 7.68 -2.35 5.65
CA VAL A 26 7.04 -1.69 4.51
C VAL A 26 8.09 -1.15 3.54
N ILE A 27 7.94 -1.53 2.27
CA ILE A 27 8.64 -0.92 1.15
C ILE A 27 7.76 0.23 0.65
N SER A 28 8.31 1.45 0.64
CA SER A 28 7.63 2.66 0.18
C SER A 28 8.32 3.20 -1.06
N LYS A 29 7.58 3.37 -2.17
CA LYS A 29 8.15 3.81 -3.44
C LYS A 29 7.22 4.70 -4.26
N LYS A 30 7.79 5.74 -4.88
CA LYS A 30 7.08 6.56 -5.87
C LYS A 30 7.24 5.97 -7.26
N LEU A 31 6.13 5.81 -7.98
CA LEU A 31 6.07 5.36 -9.37
C LEU A 31 5.41 6.42 -10.25
N GLN A 32 5.81 6.48 -11.51
CA GLN A 32 5.16 7.29 -12.54
C GLN A 32 4.41 6.36 -13.48
N ILE A 33 3.12 6.62 -13.67
CA ILE A 33 2.20 5.82 -14.49
C ILE A 33 1.60 6.73 -15.55
N GLU A 34 1.36 6.21 -16.75
CA GLU A 34 0.75 6.99 -17.83
C GLU A 34 -0.65 7.52 -17.43
N GLN A 35 -0.96 8.73 -17.86
CA GLN A 35 -2.28 9.33 -17.63
C GLN A 35 -3.34 8.73 -18.57
N ASN A 36 -4.62 8.98 -18.24
CA ASN A 36 -5.80 8.57 -19.03
C ASN A 36 -6.00 7.05 -19.15
N LEU A 37 -5.45 6.30 -18.19
CA LEU A 37 -5.74 4.89 -17.99
C LEU A 37 -7.03 4.71 -17.18
N GLU A 38 -7.78 3.66 -17.47
CA GLU A 38 -8.86 3.21 -16.60
C GLU A 38 -8.31 2.69 -15.27
N GLU A 39 -9.16 2.61 -14.24
CA GLU A 39 -8.74 2.21 -12.88
C GLU A 39 -8.04 0.84 -12.84
N SER A 40 -8.56 -0.14 -13.58
CA SER A 40 -7.98 -1.48 -13.71
C SER A 40 -6.64 -1.47 -14.44
N GLU A 41 -6.47 -0.60 -15.42
CA GLU A 41 -5.22 -0.42 -16.16
C GLU A 41 -4.15 0.25 -15.29
N VAL A 42 -4.55 1.22 -14.46
CA VAL A 42 -3.68 1.82 -13.44
C VAL A 42 -3.19 0.77 -12.45
N GLU A 43 -4.10 -0.04 -11.91
CA GLU A 43 -3.75 -1.11 -10.96
C GLU A 43 -2.72 -2.07 -11.59
N PHE A 44 -2.98 -2.53 -12.81
CA PHE A 44 -2.06 -3.39 -13.53
C PHE A 44 -0.70 -2.72 -13.76
N ALA A 45 -0.69 -1.47 -14.22
CA ALA A 45 0.53 -0.71 -14.48
C ALA A 45 1.36 -0.50 -13.21
N VAL A 46 0.73 -0.18 -12.08
CA VAL A 46 1.38 -0.04 -10.77
C VAL A 46 2.03 -1.35 -10.34
N ILE A 47 1.30 -2.46 -10.42
CA ILE A 47 1.80 -3.80 -10.04
C ILE A 47 3.00 -4.19 -10.93
N GLN A 48 2.89 -4.01 -12.24
CA GLN A 48 3.98 -4.31 -13.18
C GLN A 48 5.21 -3.42 -12.93
N ALA A 49 5.02 -2.12 -12.80
CA ALA A 49 6.12 -1.17 -12.58
C ALA A 49 6.81 -1.40 -11.22
N PHE A 50 6.06 -1.79 -10.19
CA PHE A 50 6.61 -2.14 -8.89
C PHE A 50 7.39 -3.46 -8.94
N SER A 51 6.84 -4.50 -9.58
CA SER A 51 7.44 -5.83 -9.68
C SER A 51 8.87 -5.78 -10.26
N HIS A 52 9.09 -5.01 -11.32
CA HIS A 52 10.42 -4.82 -11.92
C HIS A 52 11.47 -4.22 -10.98
N GLN A 53 11.03 -3.53 -9.93
CA GLN A 53 11.90 -2.82 -9.01
C GLN A 53 11.87 -3.40 -7.59
N SER A 54 11.06 -4.43 -7.38
CA SER A 54 10.89 -5.09 -6.09
C SER A 54 11.98 -6.14 -5.91
N PRO A 55 12.58 -6.25 -4.72
CA PRO A 55 13.50 -7.35 -4.40
C PRO A 55 12.78 -8.70 -4.16
N PHE A 56 11.44 -8.70 -4.11
CA PHE A 56 10.61 -9.87 -3.84
C PHE A 56 9.58 -10.09 -4.96
N PRO A 57 9.16 -11.34 -5.22
CA PRO A 57 8.04 -11.64 -6.10
C PRO A 57 6.77 -10.91 -5.63
N VAL A 58 6.03 -10.30 -6.57
CA VAL A 58 4.84 -9.52 -6.23
C VAL A 58 3.73 -10.38 -5.62
N GLU A 59 3.73 -11.68 -5.93
CA GLU A 59 2.81 -12.68 -5.39
C GLU A 59 2.99 -12.92 -3.89
N GLU A 60 4.16 -12.58 -3.34
CA GLU A 60 4.47 -12.68 -1.91
C GLU A 60 4.19 -11.39 -1.13
N LEU A 61 3.76 -10.34 -1.83
CA LEU A 61 3.55 -9.01 -1.28
C LEU A 61 2.06 -8.67 -1.20
N SER A 62 1.69 -7.97 -0.14
CA SER A 62 0.47 -7.17 -0.05
C SER A 62 0.83 -5.74 -0.46
N LEU A 63 0.23 -5.28 -1.55
CA LEU A 63 0.51 -3.97 -2.14
C LEU A 63 -0.73 -3.09 -2.06
N ASP A 64 -0.50 -1.82 -1.75
CA ASP A 64 -1.50 -0.75 -1.83
C ASP A 64 -0.85 0.51 -2.41
N PHE A 65 -1.64 1.40 -2.98
CA PHE A 65 -1.13 2.62 -3.62
C PHE A 65 -2.09 3.80 -3.51
N VAL A 66 -1.50 5.00 -3.53
CA VAL A 66 -2.25 6.25 -3.53
C VAL A 66 -1.71 7.19 -4.59
N ARG A 67 -2.61 7.80 -5.39
CA ARG A 67 -2.23 8.85 -6.35
C ARG A 67 -1.78 10.09 -5.59
N LEU A 68 -0.62 10.61 -5.97
CA LEU A 68 -0.10 11.87 -5.46
C LEU A 68 -0.61 13.01 -6.34
N LEU A 69 -1.14 14.05 -5.71
CA LEU A 69 -1.47 15.29 -6.40
C LEU A 69 -0.16 15.92 -6.90
N ALA A 70 -0.12 16.28 -8.18
CA ALA A 70 1.09 16.80 -8.81
C ALA A 70 1.51 18.15 -8.20
N GLU A 71 2.73 18.25 -7.66
CA GLU A 71 3.33 19.52 -7.21
C GLU A 71 3.97 20.33 -8.36
N GLY A 72 3.48 20.17 -9.59
CA GLY A 72 4.05 20.76 -10.80
C GLY A 72 4.07 19.71 -11.92
N GLY A 73 3.09 19.81 -12.81
CA GLY A 73 2.78 18.78 -13.81
C GLY A 73 3.96 18.43 -14.73
N GLN A 74 4.49 17.23 -14.57
CA GLN A 74 5.15 16.57 -15.68
C GLN A 74 4.06 16.12 -16.65
N SER A 75 4.01 16.75 -17.82
CA SER A 75 3.03 16.46 -18.86
C SER A 75 3.19 15.01 -19.33
N GLY A 76 2.29 14.12 -18.92
CA GLY A 76 2.20 12.75 -19.47
C GLY A 76 2.00 11.63 -18.45
N SER A 77 2.37 11.83 -17.19
CA SER A 77 2.32 10.76 -16.17
C SER A 77 1.79 11.22 -14.81
N ASP A 78 0.98 10.39 -14.18
CA ASP A 78 0.56 10.52 -12.79
C ASP A 78 1.58 9.89 -11.84
N SER A 79 1.79 10.53 -10.69
CA SER A 79 2.66 9.99 -9.65
C SER A 79 1.85 9.19 -8.63
N TYR A 80 2.32 8.01 -8.28
CA TYR A 80 1.71 7.12 -7.30
C TYR A 80 2.71 6.79 -6.20
N GLN A 81 2.27 6.86 -4.96
CA GLN A 81 2.99 6.34 -3.81
C GLN A 81 2.50 4.91 -3.55
N VAL A 82 3.39 3.96 -3.70
CA VAL A 82 3.15 2.53 -3.48
C VAL A 82 3.72 2.13 -2.13
N PHE A 83 2.95 1.31 -1.41
CA PHE A 83 3.35 0.65 -0.17
C PHE A 83 3.21 -0.86 -0.37
N ALA A 84 4.26 -1.60 -0.04
CA ALA A 84 4.23 -3.06 -0.09
C ALA A 84 4.80 -3.65 1.19
N THR A 85 4.18 -4.71 1.70
CA THR A 85 4.67 -5.52 2.81
C THR A 85 4.57 -6.99 2.45
N ARG A 86 5.32 -7.86 3.12
CA ARG A 86 5.15 -9.30 2.92
C ARG A 86 3.78 -9.75 3.45
N LYS A 87 3.14 -10.67 2.74
CA LYS A 87 1.81 -11.19 3.11
C LYS A 87 1.76 -11.76 4.53
N ASP A 88 2.81 -12.46 4.95
CA ASP A 88 2.93 -13.05 6.29
C ASP A 88 3.00 -12.04 7.44
N VAL A 89 3.18 -10.74 7.15
CA VAL A 89 3.13 -9.67 8.16
C VAL A 89 1.69 -9.24 8.45
N VAL A 90 0.78 -9.42 7.48
CA VAL A 90 -0.61 -8.94 7.56
C VAL A 90 -1.65 -10.06 7.66
N GLU A 91 -1.33 -11.28 7.24
CA GLU A 91 -2.15 -12.49 7.41
C GLU A 91 -2.00 -13.11 8.80
#